data_AF-D6X128-F1
#
_entry.id   AF-D6X128-F1
#
_cell.length_a   1.000
_cell.length_b   1.000
_cell.length_c   1.000
_cell.angle_alpha   90.00
_cell.angle_beta   90.00
_cell.angle_gamma   90.00
#
_symmetry.space_group_name_H-M   'P 1'
#
loop_
_entity.id
_entity.type
_entity.pdbx_description
1 polymer ?
#
loop_
_entity_poly.entity_id
_entity_poly.type
_entity_poly.pdbx_seq_one_letter_code
_entity_poly.pdbx_strand_id
1 'polypeptide(L)'
;MKVCNEGTLTAVRYREEILTPFIEELHDEELREGLFQQDGATAHCTAETSDFLRTFFDDRIISRNTANDYPPRSYDLTPCDFYLWPRIKNSIFVTPIPTIDELRRRIQQKIDEINENPLELSNVLNSVRRRCVMCVEQQGTHFQQFL
;
A
#
# COMPACT_ATOMS: atom_id res chain seq x y z
N MET A 1 -1.55 -3.31 -11.04
CA MET A 1 -2.51 -2.57 -10.18
C MET A 1 -3.69 -2.05 -11.00
N LYS A 2 -4.90 -2.62 -10.83
CA LYS A 2 -6.14 -2.14 -11.49
C LYS A 2 -6.68 -0.90 -10.75
N VAL A 3 -6.08 0.26 -10.98
CA VAL A 3 -6.37 1.52 -10.23
C VAL A 3 -7.66 2.23 -10.68
N CYS A 4 -8.37 1.73 -11.69
CA CYS A 4 -9.51 2.44 -12.27
C CYS A 4 -10.66 1.50 -12.65
N ASN A 5 -11.21 0.76 -11.67
CA ASN A 5 -12.50 0.10 -11.83
C ASN A 5 -13.63 1.09 -11.47
N GLU A 6 -14.74 1.02 -12.21
CA GLU A 6 -15.90 1.87 -11.94
C GLU A 6 -16.60 1.45 -10.63
N GLY A 7 -17.14 2.43 -9.90
CA GLY A 7 -17.92 2.23 -8.68
C GLY A 7 -17.13 2.19 -7.37
N THR A 8 -17.85 2.04 -6.25
CA THR A 8 -17.26 1.96 -4.91
C THR A 8 -16.64 0.59 -4.69
N LEU A 9 -15.47 0.55 -4.04
CA LEU A 9 -14.82 -0.69 -3.61
C LEU A 9 -15.53 -1.24 -2.37
N THR A 10 -16.21 -2.38 -2.52
CA THR A 10 -16.81 -3.12 -1.40
C THR A 10 -15.82 -4.18 -0.89
N ALA A 11 -16.06 -4.74 0.30
CA ALA A 11 -15.22 -5.82 0.84
C ALA A 11 -15.17 -7.05 -0.09
N VAL A 12 -16.30 -7.39 -0.72
CA VAL A 12 -16.37 -8.50 -1.70
C VAL A 12 -15.49 -8.20 -2.91
N ARG A 13 -15.67 -7.02 -3.54
CA ARG A 13 -14.86 -6.62 -4.70
C ARG A 13 -13.38 -6.51 -4.34
N TYR A 14 -13.07 -6.06 -3.13
CA TYR A 14 -11.69 -5.98 -2.68
C TYR A 14 -11.03 -7.37 -2.61
N ARG A 15 -11.72 -8.37 -2.04
CA ARG A 15 -11.21 -9.74 -2.06
C ARG A 15 -11.08 -10.30 -3.48
N GLU A 16 -12.15 -10.23 -4.26
CA GLU A 16 -12.23 -10.93 -5.54
C GLU A 16 -11.47 -10.24 -6.68
N GLU A 17 -11.56 -8.92 -6.80
CA GLU A 17 -10.99 -8.18 -7.93
C GLU A 17 -9.57 -7.67 -7.68
N ILE A 18 -9.16 -7.57 -6.40
CA ILE A 18 -7.88 -6.97 -5.99
C ILE A 18 -6.99 -7.99 -5.26
N LEU A 19 -7.43 -8.56 -4.14
CA LEU A 19 -6.56 -9.42 -3.32
C LEU A 19 -6.29 -10.77 -3.98
N THR A 20 -7.30 -11.46 -4.49
CA THR A 20 -7.12 -12.76 -5.17
C THR A 20 -6.09 -12.69 -6.31
N PRO A 21 -6.23 -11.82 -7.32
CA PRO A 21 -5.23 -11.76 -8.39
C PRO A 21 -3.86 -11.28 -7.89
N PHE A 22 -3.82 -10.41 -6.86
CA PHE A 22 -2.55 -10.00 -6.26
C PHE A 22 -1.81 -11.19 -5.61
N ILE A 23 -2.53 -12.01 -4.84
CA ILE A 23 -1.97 -13.19 -4.15
C ILE A 23 -1.51 -14.23 -5.17
N GLU A 24 -2.23 -14.40 -6.28
CA GLU A 24 -1.85 -15.30 -7.38
C GLU A 24 -0.56 -14.86 -8.11
N GLU A 25 -0.18 -13.58 -8.01
CA GLU A 25 1.07 -13.05 -8.58
C GLU A 25 2.28 -13.23 -7.64
N LEU A 26 2.08 -13.59 -6.37
CA LEU A 26 3.16 -13.72 -5.39
C LEU A 26 3.89 -15.07 -5.49
N HIS A 27 5.20 -15.04 -5.23
CA HIS A 27 6.00 -16.25 -5.07
C HIS A 27 5.78 -16.90 -3.69
N ASP A 28 6.03 -18.21 -3.59
CA ASP A 28 5.89 -18.97 -2.34
C ASP A 28 6.68 -18.37 -1.16
N GLU A 29 7.84 -17.79 -1.44
CA GLU A 29 8.68 -17.13 -0.43
C GLU A 29 8.01 -15.85 0.10
N GLU A 30 7.39 -15.06 -0.78
CA GLU A 30 6.65 -13.85 -0.39
C GLU A 30 5.41 -14.20 0.43
N LEU A 31 4.70 -15.28 0.08
CA LEU A 31 3.57 -15.77 0.86
C LEU A 31 4.00 -16.28 2.23
N ARG A 32 5.17 -16.92 2.34
CA ARG A 32 5.65 -17.53 3.59
C ARG A 32 6.33 -16.56 4.55
N GLU A 33 7.11 -15.61 4.02
CA GLU A 33 7.96 -14.73 4.81
C GLU A 33 7.48 -13.26 4.80
N GLY A 34 6.63 -12.88 3.83
CA GLY A 34 6.16 -11.51 3.67
C GLY A 34 5.22 -11.03 4.78
N LEU A 35 5.24 -9.72 5.03
CA LEU A 35 4.23 -9.04 5.84
C LEU A 35 3.25 -8.33 4.91
N PHE A 36 1.95 -8.58 5.08
CA PHE A 36 0.93 -7.87 4.34
C PHE A 36 0.48 -6.63 5.12
N GLN A 37 0.53 -5.46 4.49
CA GLN A 37 0.12 -4.19 5.11
C GLN A 37 -1.01 -3.53 4.31
N GLN A 38 -2.09 -3.14 5.01
CA GLN A 38 -3.20 -2.37 4.43
C GLN A 38 -3.70 -1.28 5.37
N ASP A 39 -4.37 -0.27 4.83
CA ASP A 39 -4.91 0.85 5.61
C ASP A 39 -6.26 0.52 6.26
N GLY A 40 -6.74 1.44 7.10
CA GLY A 40 -7.95 1.27 7.90
C GLY A 40 -9.27 1.49 7.16
N ALA A 41 -9.33 1.34 5.84
CA ALA A 41 -10.55 1.53 5.06
C ALA A 41 -11.60 0.44 5.39
N THR A 42 -12.89 0.80 5.34
CA THR A 42 -13.97 -0.10 5.79
C THR A 42 -13.98 -1.44 5.05
N ALA A 43 -13.74 -1.45 3.74
CA ALA A 43 -13.68 -2.68 2.94
C ALA A 43 -12.51 -3.60 3.32
N HIS A 44 -11.42 -3.02 3.83
CA HIS A 44 -10.20 -3.74 4.20
C HIS A 44 -10.32 -4.35 5.61
N CYS A 45 -11.09 -3.70 6.49
CA CYS A 45 -11.17 -4.03 7.92
C CYS A 45 -12.35 -4.93 8.29
N THR A 46 -13.06 -5.53 7.33
CA THR A 46 -14.13 -6.49 7.68
C THR A 46 -13.52 -7.80 8.18
N ALA A 47 -14.30 -8.54 8.98
CA ALA A 47 -13.87 -9.84 9.49
C ALA A 47 -13.56 -10.79 8.34
N GLU A 48 -14.41 -10.82 7.30
CA GLU A 48 -14.26 -11.70 6.15
C GLU A 48 -13.01 -11.36 5.32
N THR A 49 -12.66 -10.08 5.17
CA THR A 49 -11.40 -9.68 4.51
C THR A 49 -10.18 -10.07 5.34
N SER A 50 -10.26 -9.89 6.66
CA SER A 50 -9.17 -10.28 7.56
C SER A 50 -8.96 -11.79 7.56
N ASP A 51 -10.05 -12.57 7.69
CA ASP A 51 -10.02 -14.03 7.66
C ASP A 51 -9.49 -14.56 6.32
N PHE A 52 -9.88 -13.94 5.20
CA PHE A 52 -9.33 -14.26 3.89
C PHE A 52 -7.82 -14.01 3.82
N LEU A 53 -7.32 -12.88 4.31
CA LEU A 53 -5.88 -12.61 4.31
C LEU A 53 -5.13 -13.60 5.23
N ARG A 54 -5.74 -14.01 6.35
CA ARG A 54 -5.14 -14.97 7.30
C ARG A 54 -4.88 -16.33 6.69
N THR A 55 -5.65 -16.75 5.67
CA THR A 55 -5.38 -18.04 5.00
C THR A 55 -4.07 -18.05 4.20
N PHE A 56 -3.49 -16.88 3.93
CA PHE A 56 -2.24 -16.75 3.17
C PHE A 56 -1.08 -16.21 4.01
N PHE A 57 -1.37 -15.29 4.93
CA PHE A 57 -0.36 -14.56 5.70
C PHE A 57 -0.36 -14.90 7.20
N ASP A 58 -1.24 -15.77 7.68
CA ASP A 58 -1.41 -16.07 9.11
C ASP A 58 -1.60 -14.78 9.93
N ASP A 59 -0.82 -14.58 11.00
CA ASP A 59 -0.79 -13.35 11.80
C ASP A 59 0.13 -12.26 11.21
N ARG A 60 0.79 -12.48 10.06
CA ARG A 60 1.70 -11.51 9.40
C ARG A 60 0.94 -10.40 8.65
N ILE A 61 -0.18 -9.94 9.21
CA ILE A 61 -1.04 -8.91 8.65
C ILE A 61 -0.99 -7.67 9.54
N ILE A 62 -0.47 -6.57 8.98
CA ILE A 62 -0.43 -5.24 9.58
C ILE A 62 -1.65 -4.46 9.08
N SER A 63 -2.68 -4.38 9.91
CA SER A 63 -3.97 -3.77 9.57
C SER A 63 -4.69 -3.36 10.85
N ARG A 64 -5.74 -2.55 10.72
CA ARG A 64 -6.66 -2.34 11.84
C ARG A 64 -7.36 -3.65 12.20
N ASN A 65 -7.54 -3.92 13.50
CA ASN A 65 -8.23 -5.10 14.04
C ASN A 65 -7.52 -6.45 13.76
N THR A 66 -6.22 -6.45 13.47
CA THR A 66 -5.42 -7.68 13.37
C THR A 66 -4.44 -7.81 14.54
N ALA A 67 -3.70 -8.92 14.61
CA ALA A 67 -2.72 -9.15 15.68
C ALA A 67 -1.63 -8.07 15.71
N ASN A 68 -1.22 -7.59 14.52
CA ASN A 68 -0.34 -6.45 14.36
C ASN A 68 -1.16 -5.20 14.06
N ASP A 69 -1.83 -4.67 15.10
CA ASP A 69 -2.71 -3.51 14.96
C ASP A 69 -1.93 -2.27 14.49
N TYR A 70 -2.51 -1.55 13.54
CA TYR A 70 -1.88 -0.41 12.91
C TYR A 70 -2.62 0.89 13.26
N PRO A 71 -1.91 1.91 13.81
CA PRO A 71 -2.59 3.08 14.35
C PRO A 71 -3.35 3.85 13.28
N PRO A 72 -4.55 4.39 13.60
CA PRO A 72 -5.31 5.20 12.67
C PRO A 72 -4.53 6.47 12.27
N ARG A 73 -4.67 6.89 11.00
CA ARG A 73 -4.04 8.12 10.43
C ARG A 73 -2.51 8.07 10.34
N SER A 74 -1.93 6.88 10.23
CA SER A 74 -0.49 6.67 10.08
C SER A 74 0.01 6.76 8.63
N TYR A 75 -0.40 7.82 7.92
CA TYR A 75 0.05 8.07 6.54
C TYR A 75 1.59 8.16 6.45
N ASP A 76 2.24 8.61 7.52
CA ASP A 76 3.69 8.72 7.61
C ASP A 76 4.42 7.38 7.67
N LEU A 77 3.70 6.27 7.88
CA LEU A 77 4.24 4.92 8.02
C LEU A 77 3.89 4.02 6.83
N THR A 78 2.99 4.45 5.94
CA THR A 78 2.58 3.67 4.76
C THR A 78 3.35 4.12 3.51
N PRO A 79 4.17 3.26 2.87
CA PRO A 79 4.93 3.60 1.65
C PRO A 79 4.08 4.20 0.54
N CYS A 80 2.86 3.70 0.38
CA CYS A 80 1.94 4.19 -0.62
C CYS A 80 1.62 5.69 -0.41
N ASP A 81 1.44 6.10 0.84
CA ASP A 81 0.99 7.46 1.19
C ASP A 81 2.13 8.47 1.24
N PHE A 82 3.25 8.15 1.89
CA PHE A 82 4.35 9.11 1.99
C PHE A 82 5.23 9.17 0.73
N TYR A 83 5.19 8.13 -0.12
CA TYR A 83 6.05 8.04 -1.30
C TYR A 83 5.28 7.79 -2.60
N LEU A 84 4.60 6.65 -2.77
CA LEU A 84 4.09 6.24 -4.09
C LEU A 84 3.09 7.23 -4.68
N TRP A 85 2.06 7.60 -3.92
CA TRP A 85 1.02 8.51 -4.38
C TRP A 85 1.56 9.91 -4.67
N PRO A 86 2.35 10.56 -3.79
CA PRO A 86 3.04 11.80 -4.13
C PRO A 86 3.94 11.68 -5.37
N ARG A 87 4.73 10.60 -5.46
CA ARG A 87 5.66 10.34 -6.57
C ARG A 87 4.95 10.25 -7.92
N ILE A 88 3.82 9.54 -7.97
CA ILE A 88 2.99 9.42 -9.17
C ILE A 88 2.30 10.74 -9.45
N LYS A 89 1.57 11.32 -8.49
CA LYS A 89 0.78 12.55 -8.67
C LYS A 89 1.63 13.71 -9.17
N ASN A 90 2.78 13.94 -8.53
CA ASN A 90 3.70 15.02 -8.90
C ASN A 90 4.30 14.82 -10.30
N SER A 91 4.29 13.61 -10.84
CA SER A 91 4.82 13.31 -12.17
C SER A 91 3.75 13.37 -13.26
N ILE A 92 2.52 12.91 -13.01
CA ILE A 92 1.52 12.74 -14.08
C ILE A 92 0.65 13.98 -14.31
N PHE A 93 0.49 14.84 -13.29
CA PHE A 93 -0.34 16.04 -13.33
C PHE A 93 0.41 17.31 -13.76
N VAL A 94 1.68 17.19 -14.16
CA VAL A 94 2.47 18.32 -14.71
C VAL A 94 1.92 18.85 -16.04
N THR A 95 1.19 18.02 -16.78
CA THR A 95 0.46 18.41 -17.98
C THR A 95 -0.99 17.95 -17.90
N PRO A 96 -1.94 18.63 -18.58
CA PRO A 96 -3.33 18.21 -18.62
C PRO A 96 -3.49 16.74 -19.07
N ILE A 97 -4.48 16.07 -18.48
CA ILE A 97 -4.83 14.68 -18.76
C ILE A 97 -6.23 14.67 -19.39
N PRO A 98 -6.34 14.55 -20.73
CA PRO A 98 -7.60 14.72 -21.43
C PRO A 98 -8.53 13.50 -21.34
N THR A 99 -8.02 12.31 -21.04
CA THR A 99 -8.81 11.06 -21.03
C THR A 99 -8.39 10.13 -19.89
N ILE A 100 -9.28 9.23 -19.49
CA ILE A 100 -9.00 8.18 -18.50
C ILE A 100 -7.92 7.22 -19.03
N ASP A 101 -7.88 6.95 -20.33
CA ASP A 101 -6.86 6.07 -20.90
C ASP A 101 -5.46 6.70 -20.85
N GLU A 102 -5.36 8.02 -21.06
CA GLU A 102 -4.12 8.75 -20.87
C GLU A 102 -3.70 8.75 -19.41
N LEU A 103 -4.64 8.88 -18.47
CA LEU A 103 -4.37 8.75 -17.03
C LEU A 103 -3.79 7.37 -16.72
N ARG A 104 -4.44 6.28 -17.17
CA ARG A 104 -4.00 4.90 -16.98
C ARG A 104 -2.61 4.68 -17.56
N ARG A 105 -2.36 5.15 -18.78
CA ARG A 105 -1.07 5.05 -19.47
C ARG A 105 0.05 5.74 -18.68
N ARG A 106 -0.18 6.96 -18.20
CA ARG A 106 0.81 7.72 -17.40
C ARG A 106 1.07 7.07 -16.05
N ILE A 107 0.04 6.54 -15.38
CA ILE A 107 0.21 5.80 -14.13
C ILE A 107 1.06 4.56 -14.36
N GLN A 108 0.75 3.76 -15.39
CA GLN A 108 1.48 2.54 -15.70
C GLN A 108 2.96 2.83 -16.02
N GLN A 109 3.22 3.79 -16.92
CA GLN A 109 4.59 4.21 -17.22
C GLN A 109 5.35 4.62 -15.96
N LYS A 110 4.69 5.33 -15.05
CA LYS A 110 5.35 5.77 -13.83
C LYS A 110 5.66 4.63 -12.87
N ILE A 111 4.79 3.63 -12.80
CA ILE A 111 5.03 2.41 -12.03
C ILE A 111 6.19 1.62 -12.63
N ASP A 112 6.23 1.48 -13.95
CA ASP A 112 7.31 0.77 -14.66
C ASP A 112 8.67 1.45 -14.38
N GLU A 113 8.74 2.77 -14.49
CA GLU A 113 9.94 3.56 -14.14
C GLU A 113 10.41 3.35 -12.69
N ILE A 114 9.48 3.23 -11.73
CA ILE A 114 9.80 2.98 -10.32
C ILE A 114 10.33 1.55 -10.15
N ASN A 115 9.70 0.57 -10.79
CA ASN A 115 10.10 -0.84 -10.72
C ASN A 115 11.48 -1.08 -11.34
N GLU A 116 11.84 -0.31 -12.38
CA GLU A 116 13.16 -0.33 -13.01
C GLU A 116 14.25 0.35 -12.17
N ASN A 117 13.92 0.90 -10.99
CA ASN A 117 14.86 1.58 -10.10
C ASN A 117 14.94 0.91 -8.71
N PRO A 118 15.69 -0.20 -8.55
CA PRO A 118 15.83 -0.92 -7.29
C PRO A 118 16.40 -0.08 -6.14
N LEU A 119 17.24 0.92 -6.44
CA LEU A 119 17.81 1.81 -5.43
C LEU A 119 16.73 2.70 -4.81
N GLU A 120 15.79 3.20 -5.63
CA GLU A 120 14.65 3.99 -5.15
C GLU A 120 13.76 3.16 -4.22
N LEU A 121 13.43 1.92 -4.60
CA LEU A 121 12.65 1.01 -3.76
C LEU A 121 13.37 0.66 -2.45
N SER A 122 14.68 0.39 -2.51
CA SER A 122 15.49 0.15 -1.30
C SER A 122 15.48 1.34 -0.34
N ASN A 123 15.58 2.57 -0.87
CA ASN A 123 15.50 3.79 -0.07
C ASN A 123 14.13 3.98 0.59
N VAL A 124 13.05 3.59 -0.09
CA VAL A 124 11.69 3.62 0.47
C VAL A 124 11.57 2.63 1.62
N LEU A 125 12.05 1.40 1.47
CA LEU A 125 12.03 0.40 2.54
C LEU A 125 12.87 0.84 3.75
N ASN A 126 14.06 1.41 3.52
CA ASN A 126 14.87 2.00 4.59
C ASN A 126 14.15 3.16 5.28
N SER A 127 13.42 3.97 4.51
CA SER A 127 12.60 5.06 5.05
C SER A 127 11.46 4.56 5.94
N VAL A 128 10.79 3.45 5.57
CA VAL A 128 9.79 2.79 6.43
C VAL A 128 10.40 2.46 7.78
N ARG A 129 11.54 1.76 7.77
CA ARG A 129 12.24 1.36 9.00
C ARG A 129 12.56 2.57 9.88
N ARG A 130 13.12 3.63 9.29
CA ARG A 130 13.46 4.87 10.00
C ARG A 130 12.22 5.54 10.59
N ARG A 131 11.14 5.66 9.81
CA ARG A 131 9.86 6.24 10.23
C ARG A 131 9.23 5.44 11.38
N CYS A 132 9.29 4.11 11.33
CA CYS A 132 8.84 3.25 12.43
C CYS A 132 9.63 3.48 13.72
N VAL A 133 10.97 3.51 13.64
CA VAL A 133 11.83 3.80 14.81
C VAL A 133 11.47 5.15 15.43
N MET A 134 11.35 6.19 14.60
CA MET A 134 11.02 7.52 15.07
C MET A 134 9.62 7.60 15.67
N CYS A 135 8.64 6.91 15.09
CA CYS A 135 7.30 6.82 15.67
C CYS A 135 7.35 6.28 17.11
N VAL A 136 8.16 5.23 17.35
CA VAL A 136 8.36 4.66 18.69
C VAL A 136 9.07 5.66 19.61
N GLU A 137 10.14 6.30 19.15
CA GLU A 137 10.89 7.29 19.94
C GLU A 137 10.04 8.50 20.34
N GLN A 138 9.13 8.91 19.45
CA GLN A 138 8.19 10.01 19.66
C GLN A 138 6.87 9.57 20.29
N GLN A 139 6.80 8.33 20.82
CA GLN A 139 5.64 7.78 21.52
C GLN A 139 4.32 7.87 20.72
N GLY A 140 4.40 7.68 19.39
CA GLY A 140 3.26 7.74 18.48
C GLY A 140 2.80 9.16 18.10
N THR A 141 3.53 10.21 18.48
CA THR A 141 3.22 11.59 18.05
C THR A 141 3.77 11.90 16.66
N HIS A 142 3.35 13.01 16.06
CA HIS A 142 3.82 13.43 14.73
C HIS A 142 5.33 13.69 14.72
N PHE A 143 6.04 13.01 13.81
CA PHE A 143 7.49 13.02 13.74
C PHE A 143 8.03 13.56 12.41
N GLN A 144 7.19 14.16 11.54
CA GLN A 144 7.66 14.61 10.22
C GLN A 144 8.75 15.67 10.29
N GLN A 145 8.78 16.48 11.34
CA GLN A 145 9.83 17.49 11.57
C GLN A 145 11.23 16.89 11.80
N PHE A 146 11.32 15.58 12.03
CA PHE A 146 12.55 14.88 12.34
C PHE A 146 13.01 13.97 11.17
N LEU A 147 12.24 13.89 10.07
CA LEU A 147 12.48 13.02 8.92
C LEU A 147 13.42 13.64 7.88
#